data_AF-W1XIJ0-F1
#
_entry.id   AF-W1XIJ0-F1
#
_cell.length_a   1.000
_cell.length_b   1.000
_cell.length_c   1.000
_cell.angle_alpha   90.00
_cell.angle_beta   90.00
_cell.angle_gamma   90.00
#
_symmetry.space_group_name_H-M   'P 1'
#
loop_
_entity.id
_entity.type
_entity.pdbx_description
1 polymer ?
#
loop_
_entity_poly.entity_id
_entity_poly.type
_entity_poly.pdbx_seq_one_letter_code
_entity_poly.pdbx_strand_id
1 'polypeptide(L)' 'PYLGREGQDIRMNYEEHDENINEEIIFQDRVNIRPLRMESFKFPIIGAYITGSELAGIYTRMGDIVTDKNAVYISTYI' A
#
# COMPACT_ATOMS: atom_id res chain seq x y z
N PRO A 1 11.37 -2.44 -3.47
CA PRO A 1 12.55 -1.53 -3.49
C PRO A 1 12.77 -0.88 -2.12
N TYR A 2 14.02 -0.82 -1.62
CA TYR A 2 14.32 -0.29 -0.28
C TYR A 2 14.01 1.21 -0.13
N LEU A 3 14.31 2.02 -1.16
CA LEU A 3 14.08 3.47 -1.15
C LEU A 3 12.82 3.92 -1.90
N GLY A 4 12.03 2.97 -2.42
CA GLY A 4 10.81 3.26 -3.17
C GLY A 4 9.71 3.84 -2.27
N ARG A 5 8.85 4.68 -2.84
CA ARG A 5 7.73 5.34 -2.14
C ARG A 5 6.50 5.39 -3.04
N GLU A 6 5.33 5.67 -2.46
CA GLU A 6 4.06 5.80 -3.20
C GLU A 6 3.76 4.62 -4.15
N GLY A 7 4.01 3.39 -3.69
CA GLY A 7 3.70 2.17 -4.44
C GLY A 7 4.60 1.90 -5.66
N GLN A 8 5.64 2.70 -5.88
CA GLN A 8 6.53 2.54 -7.02
C GLN A 8 7.32 1.22 -6.95
N ASP A 9 7.39 0.55 -8.09
CA ASP A 9 8.13 -0.70 -8.32
C ASP A 9 7.80 -1.82 -7.32
N ILE A 10 6.59 -1.80 -6.76
CA ILE A 10 6.02 -2.96 -6.08
C ILE A 10 5.55 -3.93 -7.16
N ARG A 11 6.04 -5.16 -7.09
CA ARG A 11 5.73 -6.24 -8.03
C ARG A 11 5.09 -7.39 -7.27
N MET A 12 4.06 -7.99 -7.83
CA MET A 12 3.42 -9.17 -7.26
C MET A 12 4.06 -10.43 -7.82
N ASN A 13 4.20 -11.46 -6.99
CA ASN A 13 4.88 -12.71 -7.37
C ASN A 13 4.26 -13.47 -8.57
N TYR A 14 3.02 -13.16 -8.93
CA TYR A 14 2.33 -13.78 -10.07
C TYR A 14 2.59 -13.02 -11.38
N GLU A 15 3.23 -11.85 -11.32
CA GLU A 15 3.62 -11.09 -12.50
C GLU A 15 4.88 -11.67 -13.13
N GLU A 16 5.09 -11.45 -14.41
CA GLU A 16 6.32 -11.85 -15.08
C GLU A 16 7.49 -11.01 -14.58
N HIS A 17 8.63 -11.65 -14.32
CA HIS A 17 9.80 -11.01 -13.75
C HIS A 17 11.04 -11.39 -14.56
N ASP A 18 11.90 -10.42 -14.83
CA ASP A 18 13.25 -10.69 -15.33
C ASP A 18 14.06 -11.36 -14.21
N GLU A 19 14.73 -12.47 -14.51
CA GLU A 19 15.55 -13.20 -13.53
C GLU A 19 16.81 -12.41 -13.13
N ASN A 20 17.16 -11.34 -13.86
CA ASN A 20 18.34 -10.50 -13.62
C ASN A 20 18.04 -9.22 -12.82
N ILE A 21 17.24 -9.31 -11.76
CA ILE A 21 16.99 -8.15 -10.87
C ILE A 21 18.25 -7.89 -10.02
N ASN A 22 19.11 -6.98 -10.49
CA ASN A 22 20.26 -6.43 -9.76
C ASN A 22 19.87 -5.24 -8.87
N GLU A 23 18.61 -5.17 -8.41
CA GLU A 23 18.10 -4.06 -7.60
C GLU A 23 18.09 -4.42 -6.10
N GLU A 24 18.32 -3.43 -5.23
CA GLU A 24 18.15 -3.59 -3.78
C GLU A 24 16.67 -3.70 -3.42
N ILE A 25 16.18 -4.94 -3.39
CA ILE A 25 14.80 -5.30 -3.09
C ILE A 25 14.69 -6.09 -1.78
N ILE A 26 13.50 -6.02 -1.19
CA ILE A 26 13.11 -6.87 -0.07
C ILE A 26 11.88 -7.67 -0.50
N PHE A 27 11.77 -8.89 0.02
CA PHE A 27 10.57 -9.71 -0.12
C PHE A 27 9.74 -9.60 1.15
N GLN A 28 8.43 -9.52 0.99
CA GLN A 28 7.48 -9.42 2.09
C GLN A 28 6.32 -10.39 1.84
N ASP A 29 5.91 -11.11 2.88
CA ASP A 29 4.72 -11.94 2.82
C ASP A 29 3.47 -11.10 2.53
N ARG A 30 2.64 -11.59 1.62
CA ARG A 30 1.40 -10.92 1.24
C ARG A 30 0.37 -11.04 2.37
N VAL A 31 0.04 -9.91 2.99
CA VAL A 31 -1.09 -9.80 3.92
C VAL A 31 -2.36 -9.52 3.14
N ASN A 32 -3.36 -10.40 3.29
CA ASN A 32 -4.64 -10.24 2.62
C ASN A 32 -5.46 -9.11 3.25
N ILE A 33 -5.83 -8.12 2.43
CA ILE A 33 -6.75 -7.05 2.81
C ILE A 33 -8.10 -7.38 2.18
N ARG A 34 -9.18 -7.33 2.98
CA ARG A 34 -10.53 -7.52 2.46
C ARG A 34 -10.89 -6.31 1.58
N PRO A 35 -11.10 -6.49 0.27
CA PRO A 35 -11.46 -5.37 -0.59
C PRO A 35 -12.90 -4.94 -0.35
N LEU A 36 -13.17 -3.66 -0.58
CA LEU A 36 -14.50 -3.10 -0.65
C LEU A 36 -14.97 -3.11 -2.10
N ARG A 37 -16.19 -3.60 -2.33
CA ARG A 37 -16.79 -3.66 -3.66
C ARG A 37 -17.57 -2.37 -3.90
N MET A 38 -17.07 -1.54 -4.81
CA MET A 38 -17.76 -0.37 -5.34
C MET A 38 -18.03 -0.61 -6.84
N GLU A 39 -17.77 0.36 -7.71
CA GLU A 39 -17.74 0.15 -9.17
C GLU A 39 -16.57 -0.76 -9.58
N SER A 40 -15.46 -0.70 -8.85
CA SER A 40 -14.32 -1.62 -8.92
C SER A 40 -13.91 -2.05 -7.51
N PHE A 41 -13.08 -3.09 -7.39
CA PHE A 41 -12.52 -3.48 -6.10
C PHE A 41 -11.52 -2.44 -5.64
N LYS A 42 -11.74 -1.93 -4.42
CA LYS A 42 -10.86 -0.97 -3.78
C LYS A 42 -10.35 -1.51 -2.46
N PHE A 43 -9.11 -1.15 -2.14
CA PHE A 43 -8.38 -1.64 -0.99
C PHE A 43 -8.13 -0.47 -0.03
N PRO A 44 -8.85 -0.42 1.10
CA PRO A 44 -8.61 0.61 2.11
C PRO A 44 -7.34 0.26 2.92
N ILE A 45 -6.45 1.23 3.06
CA ILE A 45 -5.28 1.18 3.94
C ILE A 45 -5.46 2.20 5.06
N ILE A 46 -5.28 1.76 6.29
CA ILE A 46 -5.26 2.63 7.47
C ILE A 46 -3.81 3.05 7.73
N GLY A 47 -3.58 4.36 7.73
CA GLY A 47 -2.33 4.96 8.15
C GLY A 47 -2.47 5.63 9.51
N ALA A 48 -1.35 5.77 10.22
CA ALA A 48 -1.27 6.44 11.51
C ALA A 48 -0.31 7.64 11.41
N TYR A 49 -0.69 8.75 12.03
CA TYR A 49 0.20 9.88 12.25
C TYR A 49 0.90 9.70 13.59
N ILE A 50 2.23 9.73 13.57
CA ILE A 50 3.06 9.67 14.77
C ILE A 50 3.71 11.04 14.97
N THR A 51 3.57 11.61 16.17
CA THR A 51 4.20 12.88 16.57
C THR A 51 5.18 12.58 17.71
N GLY A 52 6.48 12.72 17.44
CA GLY A 52 7.50 12.23 18.37
C GLY A 52 7.40 10.71 18.51
N SER A 53 7.03 10.24 19.70
CA SER A 53 6.78 8.83 20.01
C SER A 53 5.30 8.49 20.22
N GLU A 54 4.39 9.44 20.00
CA GLU A 54 2.96 9.29 20.32
C GLU A 54 2.10 9.16 19.06
N LEU A 55 1.06 8.32 19.15
CA LEU A 55 0.01 8.22 18.14
C LEU A 55 -0.86 9.48 18.21
N ALA A 56 -0.87 10.25 17.13
CA ALA A 56 -1.58 11.54 17.05
C ALA A 56 -2.88 11.46 16.23
N GLY A 57 -3.10 10.36 15.50
CA GLY A 57 -4.32 10.17 14.73
C GLY A 57 -4.20 9.07 13.69
N ILE A 58 -5.31 8.77 13.04
CA ILE A 58 -5.38 7.83 11.93
C ILE A 58 -6.00 8.48 10.70
N TYR A 59 -5.69 7.93 9.53
CA TYR A 59 -6.32 8.29 8.27
C TYR A 59 -6.55 7.02 7.45
N THR A 60 -7.41 7.10 6.45
CA THR A 60 -7.60 6.01 5.50
C THR A 60 -7.37 6.50 4.08
N ARG A 61 -6.53 5.79 3.34
CA ARG A 61 -6.39 5.93 1.87
C ARG A 61 -7.08 4.74 1.20
N MET A 62 -7.72 4.99 0.08
CA MET A 62 -8.41 3.98 -0.70
C MET A 62 -7.87 4.01 -2.13
N GLY A 63 -7.35 2.87 -2.58
CA GLY A 63 -6.75 2.73 -3.90
C GLY A 63 -6.92 1.33 -4.46
N ASP A 64 -6.04 0.96 -5.37
CA ASP A 64 -5.95 -0.38 -5.92
C ASP A 64 -5.13 -1.30 -5.00
N ILE A 65 -4.83 -2.53 -5.44
CA ILE A 65 -4.13 -3.55 -4.63
C ILE A 65 -2.80 -3.04 -4.07
N VAL A 66 -2.10 -2.19 -4.83
CA VAL A 66 -0.97 -1.40 -4.38
C VAL A 66 -1.47 0.04 -4.21
N THR A 67 -1.30 0.59 -3.00
CA THR A 67 -1.61 2.00 -2.75
C THR A 67 -0.49 2.87 -3.32
N ASP A 68 -0.86 3.76 -4.23
CA ASP A 68 0.04 4.68 -4.90
C ASP A 68 -0.42 6.14 -4.74
N LYS A 69 0.22 7.07 -5.46
CA LYS A 69 -0.14 8.49 -5.49
C LYS A 69 -1.59 8.79 -5.92
N ASN A 70 -2.27 7.87 -6.61
CA ASN A 70 -3.64 8.03 -7.09
C ASN A 70 -4.68 7.58 -6.05
N ALA A 71 -4.25 6.91 -4.97
CA ALA A 71 -5.13 6.56 -3.87
C ALA A 71 -5.67 7.81 -3.15
N VAL A 72 -6.98 7.83 -2.91
CA VAL A 72 -7.70 8.98 -2.35
C VAL A 72 -7.88 8.84 -0.85
N TYR A 73 -7.88 9.97 -0.13
CA TYR A 73 -8.24 9.99 1.28
C TYR A 73 -9.76 9.82 1.43
N ILE A 74 -10.17 8.98 2.38
CA ILE A 74 -11.57 8.77 2.73
C ILE A 74 -11.79 9.00 4.23
N SER A 75 -13.03 9.34 4.59
CA SER A 75 -13.42 9.54 5.98
C SER A 75 -13.30 8.23 6.77
N THR A 76 -12.64 8.30 7.92
CA THR A 76 -12.56 7.22 8.90
C THR A 76 -13.48 7.56 10.08
N TYR A 77 -14.41 6.67 10.40
CA TYR A 77 -15.29 6.79 11.57
C TYR A 77 -14.92 5.70 12.57
N ILE A 78 -14.67 6.09 13.83
CA ILE A 78 -14.29 5.21 14.95
C ILE A 78 -15.45 5.13 15.92
#